data_AF-A0A951F2N9-F1
#
_entry.id   AF-A0A951F2N9-F1
#
_cell.length_a   1.000
_cell.length_b   1.000
_cell.length_c   1.000
_cell.angle_alpha   90.00
_cell.angle_beta   90.00
_cell.angle_gamma   90.00
#
_symmetry.space_group_name_H-M   'P 1'
#
loop_
_entity.id
_entity.type
_entity.pdbx_description
1 polymer ?
#
loop_
_entity_poly.entity_id
_entity_poly.type
_entity_poly.pdbx_seq_one_letter_code
_entity_poly.pdbx_strand_id
1 'polypeptide(L)'
;MNLKLLAAFFLAIAALVAQDPTSYLTKDVLRVGDRLACRCGTCRNTVANCPMMRCDSAFPMRQRIFRMKQAGMSDEAVVSRIVREEGIVALAAPPASGFGGLITWIMPGLALLVGFFIYSSYVRRNRKQPEPLSSFDRAVIERFQHQIDGEIEDSPTRGAPR
;
A
#
# COMPACT_ATOMS: atom_id res chain seq x y z
N MET A 1 31.88 51.98 -10.02
CA MET A 1 31.63 50.55 -10.34
C MET A 1 31.52 50.44 -11.86
N ASN A 2 32.45 49.74 -12.52
CA ASN A 2 32.59 49.79 -13.97
C ASN A 2 31.45 49.04 -14.67
N LEU A 3 30.65 49.74 -15.49
CA LEU A 3 29.51 49.17 -16.22
C LEU A 3 29.90 47.94 -17.08
N LYS A 4 31.11 47.93 -17.63
CA LYS A 4 31.66 46.81 -18.40
C LYS A 4 31.91 45.57 -17.53
N LEU A 5 32.34 45.75 -16.27
CA LEU A 5 32.53 44.67 -15.31
C LEU A 5 31.17 44.07 -14.89
N LEU A 6 30.15 44.91 -14.70
CA LEU A 6 28.78 44.44 -14.44
C LEU A 6 28.20 43.67 -15.62
N ALA A 7 28.33 44.17 -16.85
CA ALA A 7 27.85 43.48 -18.04
C ALA A 7 28.56 42.13 -18.27
N ALA A 8 29.89 42.07 -18.07
CA ALA A 8 30.65 40.84 -18.17
C ALA A 8 30.24 39.82 -17.09
N PHE A 9 29.96 40.28 -15.86
CA PHE A 9 29.50 39.44 -14.77
C PHE A 9 28.11 38.85 -15.02
N PHE A 10 27.15 39.66 -15.49
CA PHE A 10 25.81 39.17 -15.84
C PHE A 10 25.82 38.22 -17.04
N LEU A 11 26.66 38.47 -18.05
CA LEU A 11 26.81 37.57 -19.20
C LEU A 11 27.41 36.22 -18.78
N ALA A 12 28.40 36.22 -17.89
CA ALA A 12 28.97 34.99 -17.34
C ALA A 12 27.93 34.19 -16.55
N ILE A 13 27.15 34.84 -15.69
CA ILE A 13 26.08 34.18 -14.92
C ILE A 13 25.02 33.57 -15.85
N ALA A 14 24.58 34.29 -16.89
CA ALA A 14 23.60 33.77 -17.85
C ALA A 14 24.11 32.51 -18.58
N ALA A 15 25.40 32.48 -18.93
CA ALA A 15 26.02 31.32 -19.56
C ALA A 15 26.09 30.10 -18.62
N LEU A 16 26.32 30.30 -17.31
CA LEU A 16 26.29 29.22 -16.32
C LEU A 16 24.88 28.64 -16.13
N VAL A 17 23.84 29.47 -16.13
CA VAL A 17 22.44 29.01 -15.93
C VAL A 17 21.94 28.20 -17.14
N ALA A 18 22.44 28.47 -18.34
CA ALA A 18 22.03 27.75 -19.55
C ALA A 18 22.47 26.27 -19.58
N GLN A 19 23.42 25.86 -18.73
CA GLN A 19 24.02 24.52 -18.78
C GLN A 19 23.44 23.54 -17.74
N ASP A 20 22.24 23.77 -17.23
CA ASP A 20 21.67 22.91 -16.19
C ASP A 20 21.44 21.46 -16.72
N PRO A 21 22.23 20.48 -16.22
CA PRO A 21 22.15 19.10 -16.68
C PRO A 21 20.87 18.40 -16.19
N THR A 22 20.04 19.06 -15.38
CA THR A 22 18.78 18.57 -14.82
C THR A 22 17.55 19.25 -15.43
N SER A 23 17.71 20.07 -16.46
CA SER A 23 16.62 20.76 -17.18
C SER A 23 15.50 19.83 -17.70
N TYR A 24 15.79 18.54 -17.90
CA TYR A 24 14.80 17.54 -18.31
C TYR A 24 13.94 16.99 -17.15
N LEU A 25 14.33 17.20 -15.88
CA LEU A 25 13.62 16.74 -14.68
C LEU A 25 12.53 17.75 -14.29
N THR A 26 11.53 17.91 -15.15
CA THR A 26 10.36 18.74 -14.86
C THR A 26 9.33 17.98 -14.02
N LYS A 27 8.43 18.71 -13.34
CA LYS A 27 7.33 18.11 -12.57
C LYS A 27 6.45 17.18 -13.41
N ASP A 28 6.23 17.52 -14.68
CA ASP A 28 5.42 16.69 -15.58
C ASP A 28 6.13 15.40 -15.96
N VAL A 29 7.46 15.45 -16.15
CA VAL A 29 8.27 14.25 -16.39
C VAL A 29 8.24 13.31 -15.19
N LEU A 30 8.32 13.85 -13.97
CA LEU A 30 8.21 13.07 -12.74
C LEU A 30 6.79 12.48 -12.58
N ARG A 31 5.73 13.26 -12.86
CA ARG A 31 4.34 12.77 -12.77
C ARG A 31 4.08 11.59 -13.70
N VAL A 32 4.60 11.64 -14.92
CA VAL A 32 4.51 10.52 -15.87
C VAL A 32 5.43 9.37 -15.46
N GLY A 33 6.66 9.69 -15.04
CA GLY A 33 7.66 8.71 -14.62
C GLY A 33 7.23 7.87 -13.40
N ASP A 34 6.34 8.38 -12.55
CA ASP A 34 5.78 7.63 -11.43
C ASP A 34 4.84 6.51 -11.87
N ARG A 35 4.21 6.65 -13.04
CA ARG A 35 3.34 5.60 -13.60
C ARG A 35 4.14 4.48 -14.27
N LEU A 36 5.46 4.65 -14.44
CA LEU A 36 6.33 3.76 -15.19
C LEU A 36 7.34 3.06 -14.27
N ALA A 37 7.53 1.76 -14.48
CA ALA A 37 8.50 0.95 -13.73
C ALA A 37 9.93 1.20 -14.26
N CYS A 38 10.90 1.37 -13.36
CA CYS A 38 12.31 1.35 -13.73
C CYS A 38 12.76 -0.10 -13.96
N ARG A 39 13.41 -0.37 -15.10
CA ARG A 39 13.79 -1.73 -15.52
C ARG A 39 15.25 -2.07 -15.26
N CYS A 40 15.94 -1.32 -14.41
CA CYS A 40 17.35 -1.60 -14.10
C CYS A 40 17.55 -2.89 -13.27
N GLY A 41 16.48 -3.46 -12.70
CA GLY A 41 16.53 -4.70 -11.90
C GLY A 41 17.05 -4.51 -10.48
N THR A 42 17.84 -3.48 -10.21
CA THR A 42 18.49 -3.26 -8.90
C THR A 42 17.58 -2.58 -7.89
N CYS A 43 16.99 -1.42 -8.24
CA CYS A 43 16.31 -0.57 -7.25
C CYS A 43 14.80 -0.79 -7.13
N ARG A 44 14.18 -1.49 -8.10
CA ARG A 44 12.72 -1.75 -8.15
C ARG A 44 11.83 -0.52 -7.87
N ASN A 45 12.31 0.67 -8.24
CA ASN A 45 11.57 1.93 -8.10
C ASN A 45 10.87 2.31 -9.41
N THR A 46 10.05 3.37 -9.37
CA THR A 46 9.52 4.01 -10.57
C THR A 46 10.61 4.78 -11.31
N VAL A 47 10.35 5.14 -12.57
CA VAL A 47 11.26 5.99 -13.36
C VAL A 47 11.41 7.37 -12.70
N ALA A 48 10.40 7.88 -12.01
CA ALA A 48 10.50 9.13 -11.26
C ALA A 48 11.35 8.97 -9.98
N ASN A 49 11.07 7.98 -9.14
CA ASN A 49 11.66 7.85 -7.80
C ASN A 49 13.01 7.11 -7.76
N CYS A 50 13.64 6.83 -8.89
CA CYS A 50 14.97 6.23 -8.92
C CYS A 50 16.02 7.23 -8.39
N PRO A 51 16.72 6.95 -7.26
CA PRO A 51 17.70 7.86 -6.66
C PRO A 51 19.03 7.89 -7.44
N MET A 52 19.25 6.94 -8.35
CA MET A 52 20.46 6.89 -9.18
C MET A 52 20.34 7.93 -10.31
N MET A 53 21.12 9.01 -10.20
CA MET A 53 21.16 10.09 -11.20
C MET A 53 21.56 9.60 -12.60
N ARG A 54 22.42 8.57 -12.67
CA ARG A 54 22.90 7.97 -13.93
C ARG A 54 22.53 6.48 -14.04
N CYS A 55 21.27 6.15 -13.79
CA CYS A 55 20.76 4.82 -14.09
C CYS A 55 20.57 4.65 -15.60
N ASP A 56 21.18 3.63 -16.19
CA ASP A 56 21.13 3.37 -17.64
C ASP A 56 19.71 3.10 -18.16
N SER A 57 18.77 2.74 -17.27
CA SER A 57 17.36 2.55 -17.63
C SER A 57 16.52 3.81 -17.40
N ALA A 58 16.60 4.43 -16.21
CA ALA A 58 15.73 5.55 -15.87
C ALA A 58 16.13 6.85 -16.58
N PHE A 59 17.43 7.08 -16.80
CA PHE A 59 17.94 8.30 -17.44
C PHE A 59 17.40 8.49 -18.88
N PRO A 60 17.57 7.54 -19.82
CA PRO A 60 17.05 7.70 -21.16
C PRO A 60 15.51 7.76 -21.17
N MET A 61 14.85 7.07 -20.25
CA MET A 61 13.39 7.12 -20.14
C MET A 61 12.88 8.52 -19.74
N ARG A 62 13.51 9.18 -18.76
CA ARG A 62 13.18 10.55 -18.37
C ARG A 62 13.38 11.54 -19.52
N GLN A 63 14.49 11.42 -20.26
CA GLN A 63 14.71 12.25 -21.45
C GLN A 63 13.66 12.01 -22.53
N ARG A 64 13.25 10.75 -22.71
CA ARG A 64 12.22 10.37 -23.67
C ARG A 64 10.86 10.98 -23.31
N ILE A 65 10.45 10.87 -22.04
CA ILE A 65 9.24 11.49 -21.51
C ILE A 65 9.30 13.01 -21.70
N PHE A 66 10.43 13.63 -21.38
CA PHE A 66 10.64 15.07 -21.53
C PHE A 66 10.42 15.54 -22.97
N ARG A 67 10.99 14.84 -23.96
CA ARG A 67 10.77 15.16 -25.39
C ARG A 67 9.30 15.05 -25.78
N MET A 68 8.60 14.02 -25.31
CA MET A 68 7.17 13.85 -25.60
C MET A 68 6.31 14.94 -24.94
N LYS A 69 6.67 15.36 -23.73
CA LYS A 69 6.01 16.48 -23.04
C LYS A 69 6.27 17.82 -23.74
N GLN A 70 7.49 18.07 -24.22
CA GLN A 70 7.79 19.25 -25.05
C GLN A 70 7.00 19.26 -26.37
N ALA A 71 6.72 18.08 -26.94
CA ALA A 71 5.86 17.94 -28.10
C ALA A 71 4.36 18.15 -27.81
N GLY A 72 3.98 18.53 -26.59
CA GLY A 72 2.61 18.83 -26.20
C GLY A 72 1.74 17.59 -25.90
N MET A 73 2.35 16.40 -25.73
CA MET A 73 1.58 15.20 -25.40
C MET A 73 1.02 15.24 -23.97
N SER A 74 -0.22 14.79 -23.80
CA SER A 74 -0.83 14.57 -22.48
C SER A 74 -0.16 13.41 -21.74
N ASP A 75 -0.30 13.38 -20.41
CA ASP A 75 0.36 12.37 -19.58
C ASP A 75 -0.10 10.94 -19.95
N GLU A 76 -1.39 10.77 -20.24
CA GLU A 76 -2.00 9.52 -20.67
C GLU A 76 -1.51 9.10 -22.06
N ALA A 77 -1.33 10.05 -22.98
CA ALA A 77 -0.79 9.78 -24.31
C ALA A 77 0.66 9.30 -24.24
N VAL A 78 1.46 9.90 -23.35
CA VAL A 78 2.86 9.48 -23.12
C VAL A 78 2.91 8.06 -22.57
N VAL A 79 2.15 7.77 -21.51
CA VAL A 79 2.12 6.42 -20.90
C VAL A 79 1.62 5.38 -21.90
N SER A 80 0.50 5.63 -22.57
CA SER A 80 -0.08 4.68 -23.53
C SER A 80 0.84 4.41 -24.71
N ARG A 81 1.61 5.40 -25.18
CA ARG A 81 2.64 5.22 -26.20
C ARG A 81 3.77 4.32 -25.71
N ILE A 82 4.30 4.57 -24.51
CA ILE A 82 5.36 3.75 -23.92
C ILE A 82 4.88 2.31 -23.70
N VAL A 83 3.66 2.12 -23.18
CA VAL A 83 3.05 0.79 -22.97
C VAL A 83 2.82 0.06 -24.29
N ARG A 84 2.45 0.77 -25.36
CA ARG A 84 2.28 0.18 -26.70
C ARG A 84 3.60 -0.36 -27.25
N GLU A 85 4.70 0.33 -26.98
CA GLU A 85 6.02 -0.06 -27.48
C GLU A 85 6.72 -1.11 -26.62
N GLU A 86 6.61 -0.99 -25.30
CA GLU A 86 7.37 -1.81 -24.36
C GLU A 86 6.52 -2.81 -23.55
N GLY A 87 5.21 -2.86 -23.81
CA GLY A 87 4.24 -3.74 -23.19
C GLY A 87 3.71 -3.27 -21.82
N ILE A 88 2.78 -4.05 -21.25
CA ILE A 88 2.17 -3.79 -19.92
C ILE A 88 3.19 -3.79 -18.78
N VAL A 89 4.34 -4.43 -18.98
CA VAL A 89 5.47 -4.46 -18.04
C VAL A 89 6.13 -3.09 -17.85
N ALA A 90 5.81 -2.11 -18.70
CA ALA A 90 6.27 -0.73 -18.55
C ALA A 90 5.61 -0.02 -17.37
N LEU A 91 4.41 -0.44 -16.95
CA LEU A 91 3.68 0.21 -15.87
C LEU A 91 4.24 -0.19 -14.50
N ALA A 92 4.32 0.80 -13.62
CA ALA A 92 4.71 0.59 -12.22
C ALA A 92 3.71 -0.28 -11.45
N ALA A 93 2.43 -0.21 -11.83
CA ALA A 93 1.37 -1.04 -11.28
C ALA A 93 0.62 -1.72 -12.44
N PRO A 94 0.22 -3.01 -12.29
CA PRO A 94 -0.61 -3.65 -13.28
C PRO A 94 -1.89 -2.82 -13.48
N PRO A 95 -2.33 -2.61 -14.73
CA PRO A 95 -3.52 -1.82 -14.98
C PRO A 95 -4.71 -2.49 -14.29
N ALA A 96 -5.47 -1.71 -13.52
CA ALA A 96 -6.69 -2.17 -12.83
C ALA A 96 -7.84 -2.56 -13.80
N SER A 97 -7.54 -2.72 -15.09
CA SER A 97 -8.49 -3.13 -16.12
C SER A 97 -8.67 -4.64 -16.08
N GLY A 98 -9.54 -5.12 -15.19
CA GLY A 98 -10.03 -6.51 -15.20
C GLY A 98 -10.72 -6.96 -13.90
N PHE A 99 -11.23 -8.21 -13.92
CA PHE A 99 -11.78 -8.93 -12.77
C PHE A 99 -10.78 -9.13 -11.62
N GLY A 100 -9.48 -8.91 -11.86
CA GLY A 100 -8.41 -9.09 -10.87
C GLY A 100 -8.52 -8.17 -9.65
N GLY A 101 -8.94 -6.92 -9.83
CA GLY A 101 -9.18 -6.00 -8.71
C GLY A 101 -10.32 -6.50 -7.82
N LEU A 102 -11.46 -6.84 -8.42
CA LEU A 102 -12.63 -7.32 -7.70
C LEU A 102 -12.35 -8.63 -6.94
N ILE A 103 -11.67 -9.59 -7.59
CA ILE A 103 -11.28 -10.85 -6.94
C ILE A 103 -10.33 -10.57 -5.77
N THR A 104 -9.33 -9.70 -5.93
CA THR A 104 -8.36 -9.40 -4.85
C THR A 104 -9.02 -8.89 -3.58
N TRP A 105 -10.10 -8.11 -3.71
CA TRP A 105 -10.85 -7.59 -2.57
C TRP A 105 -11.93 -8.56 -2.04
N ILE A 106 -12.58 -9.33 -2.92
CA ILE A 106 -13.67 -10.24 -2.54
C ILE A 106 -13.15 -11.59 -2.01
N MET A 107 -12.07 -12.14 -2.57
CA MET A 107 -11.56 -13.47 -2.22
C MET A 107 -11.30 -13.64 -0.72
N PRO A 108 -10.62 -12.69 -0.02
CA PRO A 108 -10.36 -12.82 1.41
C PRO A 108 -11.66 -12.91 2.22
N GLY A 109 -12.64 -12.05 1.90
CA GLY A 109 -13.94 -12.05 2.58
C GLY A 109 -14.74 -13.33 2.32
N LEU A 110 -14.76 -13.79 1.07
CA LEU A 110 -15.46 -15.01 0.69
C LEU A 110 -14.81 -16.26 1.30
N ALA A 111 -13.49 -16.35 1.29
CA ALA A 111 -12.74 -17.46 1.88
C ALA A 111 -12.98 -17.56 3.40
N LEU A 112 -13.00 -16.42 4.10
CA LEU A 112 -13.31 -16.38 5.53
C LEU A 112 -14.76 -16.80 5.82
N LEU A 113 -15.73 -16.31 5.03
CA LEU A 113 -17.13 -16.68 5.18
C LEU A 113 -17.35 -18.19 4.97
N VAL A 114 -16.77 -18.73 3.89
CA VAL A 114 -16.86 -20.15 3.57
C VAL A 114 -16.18 -20.98 4.66
N GLY A 115 -14.97 -20.61 5.08
CA GLY A 115 -14.25 -21.29 6.16
C GLY A 115 -15.02 -21.27 7.48
N PHE A 116 -15.61 -20.12 7.83
CA PHE A 116 -16.44 -19.97 9.03
C PHE A 116 -17.68 -20.85 8.98
N PHE A 117 -18.38 -20.91 7.85
CA PHE A 117 -19.56 -21.76 7.68
C PHE A 117 -19.20 -23.25 7.75
N ILE A 118 -18.12 -23.67 7.11
CA ILE A 118 -17.64 -25.07 7.16
C ILE A 118 -17.28 -25.44 8.60
N TYR A 119 -16.46 -24.62 9.27
CA TYR A 119 -16.02 -24.87 10.64
C TYR A 119 -17.19 -24.90 11.63
N SER A 120 -18.07 -23.90 11.59
CA SER A 120 -19.25 -23.85 12.47
C SER A 120 -20.20 -25.02 12.23
N SER A 121 -20.39 -25.44 10.98
CA SER A 121 -21.20 -26.62 10.65
C SER A 121 -20.56 -27.91 11.14
N TYR A 122 -19.24 -28.06 10.98
CA TYR A 122 -18.48 -29.21 11.48
C TYR A 122 -18.56 -29.31 13.00
N VAL A 123 -18.30 -28.21 13.72
CA VAL A 123 -18.39 -28.16 15.18
C VAL A 123 -19.80 -28.47 15.65
N ARG A 124 -20.83 -27.88 15.03
CA ARG A 124 -22.24 -28.15 15.38
C ARG A 124 -22.60 -29.62 15.18
N ARG A 125 -22.13 -30.23 14.08
CA ARG A 125 -22.43 -31.63 13.75
C ARG A 125 -21.67 -32.62 14.63
N ASN A 126 -20.46 -32.28 15.05
CA ASN A 126 -19.61 -33.15 15.88
C ASN A 126 -19.69 -32.81 17.37
N ARG A 127 -20.53 -31.84 17.76
CA ARG A 127 -20.75 -31.50 19.16
C ARG A 127 -21.46 -32.68 19.83
N LYS A 128 -20.76 -33.36 20.73
CA LYS A 128 -21.39 -34.33 21.62
C LYS A 128 -22.45 -33.58 22.44
N GLN A 129 -23.64 -34.17 22.57
CA GLN A 129 -24.63 -33.62 23.49
C GLN A 129 -23.98 -33.53 24.87
N PRO A 130 -24.17 -32.42 25.61
CA PRO A 130 -23.70 -32.35 26.98
C PRO A 130 -24.29 -33.53 27.73
N GLU A 131 -23.42 -34.33 28.34
CA GLU A 131 -23.83 -35.49 29.12
C GLU A 131 -24.78 -35.00 30.22
N PRO A 132 -25.95 -35.63 30.41
CA PRO A 132 -26.90 -35.17 31.41
C PRO A 132 -26.23 -35.24 32.78
N LEU A 133 -26.25 -34.12 33.52
CA LEU A 133 -25.67 -34.01 34.86
C LEU A 133 -26.17 -35.16 35.75
N SER A 134 -25.23 -35.94 36.29
CA SER A 134 -25.55 -37.01 37.23
C SER A 134 -26.14 -36.43 38.51
N SER A 135 -26.89 -37.25 39.26
CA SER A 135 -27.44 -36.84 40.57
C SER A 135 -26.35 -36.44 41.56
N PHE A 136 -25.20 -37.10 41.49
CA PHE A 136 -24.02 -36.77 42.30
C PHE A 136 -23.45 -35.40 41.93
N ASP A 137 -23.28 -35.10 40.64
CA ASP A 137 -22.77 -33.80 40.19
C ASP A 137 -23.69 -32.65 40.59
N ARG A 138 -25.02 -32.87 40.52
CA ARG A 138 -26.01 -31.88 40.96
C ARG A 138 -25.88 -31.57 42.45
N ALA A 139 -25.77 -32.60 43.29
CA ALA A 139 -25.62 -32.43 44.73
C ALA A 139 -24.30 -31.71 45.10
N VAL A 140 -23.23 -31.98 44.36
CA VAL A 140 -21.93 -31.32 44.54
C VAL A 140 -21.98 -29.85 44.11
N ILE A 141 -22.59 -29.54 42.96
CA ILE A 141 -22.78 -28.16 42.48
C ILE A 141 -23.60 -27.34 43.48
N GLU A 142 -24.70 -27.90 43.99
CA GLU A 142 -25.57 -27.24 44.96
C GLU A 142 -24.82 -26.91 46.27
N ARG A 143 -23.98 -27.85 46.74
CA ARG A 143 -23.11 -27.61 47.90
C ARG A 143 -22.14 -26.45 47.67
N PHE A 144 -21.48 -26.40 46.51
CA PHE A 144 -20.56 -25.32 46.19
C PHE A 144 -21.27 -23.97 46.00
N GLN A 145 -22.46 -23.97 45.40
CA GLN A 145 -23.30 -22.76 45.30
C GLN A 145 -23.61 -22.20 46.68
N HIS A 146 -24.03 -23.06 47.62
CA HIS A 146 -24.31 -22.64 48.99
C HIS A 146 -23.06 -22.08 49.71
N GLN A 147 -21.86 -22.61 49.44
CA GLN A 147 -20.63 -22.07 50.00
C GLN A 147 -20.29 -20.69 49.42
N ILE A 148 -20.42 -20.53 48.09
CA ILE A 148 -20.20 -19.25 47.41
C ILE A 148 -21.16 -18.19 47.95
N ASP A 149 -22.45 -18.48 48.05
CA ASP A 149 -23.44 -17.52 48.53
C ASP A 149 -23.13 -17.07 49.96
N GLY A 150 -22.72 -18.00 50.83
CA GLY A 150 -22.28 -17.69 52.19
C GLY A 150 -21.01 -16.84 52.25
N GLU A 151 -19.99 -17.13 51.43
CA GLU A 151 -18.75 -16.34 51.36
C GLU A 151 -18.98 -14.93 50.79
N ILE A 152 -19.85 -14.78 49.78
CA ILE A 152 -20.18 -13.45 49.25
C ILE A 152 -20.96 -12.67 50.33
N GLU A 153 -21.80 -13.32 51.14
CA GLU A 153 -22.56 -12.68 52.23
C GLU A 153 -21.67 -12.25 53.41
N ASP A 154 -20.67 -13.06 53.75
CA ASP A 154 -19.68 -12.79 54.79
C ASP A 154 -18.54 -11.86 54.30
N SER A 155 -18.46 -11.58 53.00
CA SER A 155 -17.42 -10.69 52.45
C SER A 155 -17.57 -9.25 52.97
N PRO A 156 -16.58 -8.71 53.70
CA PRO A 156 -16.67 -7.41 54.40
C PRO A 156 -16.81 -6.20 53.45
N THR A 157 -16.66 -6.39 52.14
CA THR A 157 -16.81 -5.37 51.10
C THR A 157 -18.26 -5.10 50.69
N ARG A 158 -19.25 -5.88 51.16
CA ARG A 158 -20.67 -5.70 50.81
C ARG A 158 -21.37 -4.58 51.62
N GLY A 159 -20.68 -3.98 52.60
CA GLY A 159 -21.20 -2.95 53.51
C GLY A 159 -20.58 -1.55 53.39
N ALA A 160 -19.89 -1.22 52.29
CA ALA A 160 -19.47 0.16 52.05
C ALA A 160 -20.52 0.91 51.20
N PRO A 161 -21.41 1.73 51.80
CA PRO A 161 -22.16 2.70 51.01
C PRO A 161 -21.18 3.68 50.36
N ARG A 162 -21.38 3.99 49.07
CA ARG A 162 -20.72 5.14 48.44
C ARG A 162 -21.22 6.43 49.04
#